data_AF-A0A8H5NVK4-F1
#
_entry.id   AF-A0A8H5NVK4-F1
#
_cell.length_a   1.000
_cell.length_b   1.000
_cell.length_c   1.000
_cell.angle_alpha   90.00
_cell.angle_beta   90.00
_cell.angle_gamma   90.00
#
_symmetry.space_group_name_H-M   'P 1'
#
loop_
_entity.id
_entity.type
_entity.pdbx_description
1 polymer ?
#
loop_
_entity_poly.entity_id
_entity_poly.type
_entity_poly.pdbx_seq_one_letter_code
_entity_poly.pdbx_strand_id
1 'polypeptide(L)'
;MFVPPSSTPPDLSEHPEIAEAVAFATKNCSLDIVDLYFKEPAVKDAILRFVTEVQLAHPKTPGTGLMAYMAIGLLHKYGLAVPQGGGSAFTAAVIRSIEAHGGEVRPNTEVIKIITEHGRAVGVRTRAGEIRAREAVIAQIHFHILDRLIDGLDPEVISAAKKTKLSEYTLFVVHAAMEKPLKFRAGGIANEVVVNTICPGSVESVIQSYGGNKVVGASIITNADPTRAPPGKSLLHAIVMLRADNCEVGFYGWDKIKDKVTYNIFQYLSKYVEDLSPDQIRGYHAVTPFDHESDTPCFQHGDICGLSMAADQMGAARPAPALAQYRVPGIKGLYLAGPFMHPGGGVWGGGRPVAIRVLEDMGIEPIYVNKTRPCKKPASPFAKWPPFDNARHLVIYFRMEDVCTYLGSVTKCGDVILTQAARAWVLLVPSEKLNASGFCWKSLWLERVAQHDIVRQRQGFATVLGYDFAGRVLKDSPGSKFEEGNAVAGYMPISIAQSRKYGTYQSFLAAPCDIVFKLPSNLPEPYAAALTLVVMTAADIVHNLFKCPLPTSPGAFSGPSLI
;
A
#
# COMPACT_ATOMS: atom_id res chain seq x y z
N MET A 1 5.42 -5.29 0.50
CA MET A 1 5.24 -4.51 1.75
C MET A 1 6.46 -4.80 2.63
N PHE A 2 7.11 -3.77 3.15
CA PHE A 2 8.48 -3.84 3.67
C PHE A 2 8.62 -4.75 4.90
N VAL A 3 9.76 -5.44 4.98
CA VAL A 3 10.21 -6.16 6.17
C VAL A 3 11.37 -5.38 6.79
N PRO A 4 11.62 -5.56 8.09
CA PRO A 4 12.81 -5.01 8.69
C PRO A 4 14.10 -5.40 7.95
N PRO A 5 15.11 -4.51 7.83
CA PRO A 5 16.39 -4.88 7.26
C PRO A 5 16.98 -6.11 7.96
N SER A 6 17.58 -6.99 7.18
CA SER A 6 18.43 -8.06 7.71
C SER A 6 19.79 -7.49 8.09
N SER A 7 20.41 -8.02 9.15
CA SER A 7 21.83 -7.76 9.46
C SER A 7 22.77 -8.44 8.45
N THR A 8 22.28 -9.49 7.79
CA THR A 8 22.99 -10.19 6.73
C THR A 8 22.60 -9.59 5.38
N PRO A 9 23.56 -9.18 4.54
CA PRO A 9 23.29 -8.72 3.18
C PRO A 9 22.50 -9.76 2.39
N PRO A 10 21.63 -9.35 1.44
CA PRO A 10 21.01 -10.28 0.53
C PRO A 10 22.08 -11.03 -0.27
N ASP A 11 21.92 -12.35 -0.40
CA ASP A 11 22.76 -13.15 -1.30
C ASP A 11 22.36 -12.85 -2.74
N LEU A 12 23.24 -12.14 -3.45
CA LEU A 12 23.08 -11.78 -4.85
C LEU A 12 23.98 -12.63 -5.77
N SER A 13 24.60 -13.70 -5.26
CA SER A 13 25.51 -14.55 -6.05
C SER A 13 24.84 -15.19 -7.27
N GLU A 14 23.54 -15.49 -7.18
CA GLU A 14 22.74 -16.00 -8.31
C GLU A 14 22.32 -14.90 -9.32
N HIS A 15 22.60 -13.63 -9.02
CA HIS A 15 22.20 -12.48 -9.84
C HIS A 15 23.35 -11.47 -10.01
N PRO A 16 24.44 -11.84 -10.70
CA PRO A 16 25.65 -11.02 -10.82
C PRO A 16 25.39 -9.65 -11.47
N GLU A 17 24.52 -9.57 -12.47
CA GLU A 17 24.15 -8.30 -13.13
C GLU A 17 23.41 -7.34 -12.17
N ILE A 18 22.55 -7.88 -11.30
CA ILE A 18 21.85 -7.08 -10.29
C ILE A 18 22.85 -6.61 -9.23
N ALA A 19 23.76 -7.49 -8.81
CA ALA A 19 24.81 -7.15 -7.85
C ALA A 19 25.69 -6.00 -8.38
N GLU A 20 26.08 -6.07 -9.66
CA GLU A 20 26.86 -5.01 -10.32
C GLU A 20 26.07 -3.71 -10.42
N ALA A 21 24.81 -3.74 -10.87
CA ALA A 21 23.97 -2.54 -10.97
C ALA A 21 23.74 -1.87 -9.60
N VAL A 22 23.50 -2.66 -8.55
CA VAL A 22 23.36 -2.15 -7.17
C VAL A 22 24.68 -1.57 -6.67
N ALA A 23 25.80 -2.24 -6.91
CA ALA A 23 27.13 -1.75 -6.52
C ALA A 23 27.49 -0.44 -7.23
N PHE A 24 27.17 -0.34 -8.53
CA PHE A 24 27.34 0.87 -9.31
C PHE A 24 26.47 2.00 -8.75
N ALA A 25 25.17 1.77 -8.56
CA ALA A 25 24.25 2.80 -8.06
C ALA A 25 24.49 3.23 -6.61
N THR A 26 25.10 2.38 -5.79
CA THR A 26 25.50 2.70 -4.42
C THR A 26 26.70 3.67 -4.37
N LYS A 27 27.51 3.72 -5.42
CA LYS A 27 28.70 4.59 -5.49
C LYS A 27 28.49 5.87 -6.30
N ASN A 28 27.51 5.86 -7.19
CA ASN A 28 27.26 6.92 -8.15
C ASN A 28 26.04 7.78 -7.78
N CYS A 29 25.88 8.92 -8.45
CA CYS A 29 24.74 9.81 -8.24
C CYS A 29 23.55 9.42 -9.14
N SER A 30 22.37 9.99 -8.88
CA SER A 30 21.20 9.75 -9.74
C SER A 30 21.41 10.19 -11.18
N LEU A 31 22.18 11.26 -11.42
CA LEU A 31 22.51 11.69 -12.78
C LEU A 31 23.29 10.62 -13.54
N ASP A 32 24.29 9.98 -12.93
CA ASP A 32 25.08 8.93 -13.58
C ASP A 32 24.20 7.75 -14.02
N ILE A 33 23.20 7.39 -13.19
CA ILE A 33 22.25 6.33 -13.54
C ILE A 33 21.33 6.77 -14.69
N VAL A 34 20.82 7.99 -14.64
CA VAL A 34 19.98 8.52 -15.73
C VAL A 34 20.75 8.62 -17.04
N ASP A 35 22.01 9.04 -17.00
CA ASP A 35 22.89 9.13 -18.16
C ASP A 35 23.25 7.77 -18.76
N LEU A 36 23.31 6.72 -17.93
CA LEU A 36 23.56 5.35 -18.38
C LEU A 36 22.43 4.80 -19.28
N TYR A 37 21.17 5.10 -18.95
CA TYR A 37 20.01 4.48 -19.61
C TYR A 37 19.31 5.36 -20.64
N PHE A 38 19.39 6.68 -20.51
CA PHE A 38 18.64 7.61 -21.35
C PHE A 38 19.57 8.43 -22.24
N LYS A 39 19.11 8.80 -23.43
CA LYS A 39 19.86 9.63 -24.39
C LYS A 39 19.19 10.99 -24.61
N GLU A 40 17.87 10.99 -24.71
CA GLU A 40 17.07 12.18 -25.01
C GLU A 40 17.10 13.18 -23.84
N PRO A 41 17.56 14.44 -24.06
CA PRO A 41 17.67 15.44 -22.99
C PRO A 41 16.37 15.70 -22.22
N ALA A 42 15.22 15.73 -22.91
CA ALA A 42 13.93 15.95 -22.27
C ALA A 42 13.52 14.80 -21.33
N VAL A 43 13.88 13.56 -21.68
CA VAL A 43 13.62 12.38 -20.83
C VAL A 43 14.56 12.39 -19.62
N LYS A 44 15.84 12.72 -19.83
CA LYS A 44 16.80 12.86 -18.75
C LYS A 44 16.35 13.91 -17.74
N ASP A 45 15.93 15.07 -18.23
CA ASP A 45 15.38 16.14 -17.40
C ASP A 45 14.21 15.63 -16.55
N ALA A 46 13.13 15.14 -17.18
CA ALA A 46 11.94 14.69 -16.48
C ALA A 46 12.22 13.61 -15.42
N ILE A 47 13.03 12.60 -15.76
CA ILE A 47 13.38 11.53 -14.83
C ILE A 47 14.25 12.07 -13.69
N LEU A 48 15.29 12.84 -14.02
CA LEU A 48 16.22 13.37 -13.03
C LEU A 48 15.50 14.28 -12.03
N ARG A 49 14.57 15.13 -12.51
CA ARG A 49 13.69 15.96 -11.68
C ARG A 49 12.91 15.13 -10.67
N PHE A 50 12.22 14.08 -11.14
CA PHE A 50 11.42 13.23 -10.26
C PHE A 50 12.27 12.50 -9.21
N VAL A 51 13.35 11.81 -9.63
CA VAL A 51 14.12 10.94 -8.72
C VAL A 51 14.83 11.74 -7.63
N THR A 52 15.28 12.95 -7.95
CA THR A 52 15.99 13.82 -7.01
C THR A 52 15.06 14.53 -6.03
N GLU A 53 13.84 14.87 -6.45
CA GLU A 53 12.78 15.39 -5.56
C GLU A 53 12.35 14.34 -4.52
N VAL A 54 12.18 13.07 -4.93
CA VAL A 54 11.79 11.99 -4.01
C VAL A 54 12.83 11.77 -2.89
N GLN A 55 14.10 12.07 -3.17
CA GLN A 55 15.19 11.85 -2.22
C GLN A 55 15.77 13.10 -1.55
N LEU A 56 15.27 14.28 -1.91
CA LEU A 56 15.76 15.57 -1.41
C LEU A 56 17.28 15.74 -1.55
N ALA A 57 17.83 15.29 -2.68
CA ALA A 57 19.27 15.32 -2.94
C ALA A 57 19.60 16.00 -4.27
N HIS A 58 20.80 16.57 -4.37
CA HIS A 58 21.29 17.15 -5.61
C HIS A 58 21.49 16.04 -6.67
N PRO A 59 21.27 16.32 -7.98
CA PRO A 59 21.49 15.35 -9.05
C PRO A 59 22.87 14.66 -9.04
N LYS A 60 23.88 15.37 -8.52
CA LYS A 60 25.28 14.95 -8.44
C LYS A 60 25.71 14.39 -7.08
N THR A 61 24.80 14.24 -6.12
CA THR A 61 25.15 13.70 -4.80
C THR A 61 25.58 12.24 -4.91
N PRO A 62 26.81 11.85 -4.53
CA PRO A 62 27.24 10.46 -4.58
C PRO A 62 26.36 9.54 -3.72
N GLY A 63 26.18 8.29 -4.16
CA GLY A 63 25.40 7.29 -3.43
C GLY A 63 23.89 7.45 -3.52
N THR A 64 23.39 8.33 -4.39
CA THR A 64 21.95 8.52 -4.65
C THR A 64 21.44 7.75 -5.86
N GLY A 65 22.31 7.03 -6.57
CA GLY A 65 21.96 6.31 -7.78
C GLY A 65 20.85 5.28 -7.58
N LEU A 66 20.77 4.63 -6.41
CA LEU A 66 19.79 3.56 -6.16
C LEU A 66 18.34 4.04 -6.29
N MET A 67 18.07 5.29 -5.93
CA MET A 67 16.72 5.88 -6.04
C MET A 67 16.28 6.07 -7.48
N ALA A 68 17.20 6.18 -8.45
CA ALA A 68 16.82 6.23 -9.86
C ALA A 68 16.14 4.93 -10.30
N TYR A 69 16.56 3.77 -9.79
CA TYR A 69 15.85 2.50 -10.03
C TYR A 69 14.57 2.40 -9.20
N MET A 70 14.67 2.68 -7.89
CA MET A 70 13.54 2.47 -6.98
C MET A 70 12.37 3.40 -7.26
N ALA A 71 12.59 4.70 -7.42
CA ALA A 71 11.51 5.67 -7.61
C ALA A 71 10.76 5.40 -8.92
N ILE A 72 11.47 5.17 -10.03
CA ILE A 72 10.85 4.87 -11.33
C ILE A 72 10.13 3.51 -11.28
N GLY A 73 10.75 2.48 -10.70
CA GLY A 73 10.16 1.15 -10.59
C GLY A 73 8.89 1.14 -9.74
N LEU A 74 8.88 1.86 -8.62
CA LEU A 74 7.70 2.02 -7.77
C LEU A 74 6.59 2.79 -8.49
N LEU A 75 6.93 3.90 -9.14
CA LEU A 75 5.98 4.69 -9.92
C LEU A 75 5.36 3.87 -11.06
N HIS A 76 6.17 3.15 -11.84
CA HIS A 76 5.69 2.34 -12.95
C HIS A 76 4.80 1.17 -12.50
N LYS A 77 5.14 0.54 -11.37
CA LYS A 77 4.43 -0.65 -10.89
C LYS A 77 3.16 -0.33 -10.10
N TYR A 78 3.17 0.73 -9.30
CA TYR A 78 2.09 1.04 -8.35
C TYR A 78 1.39 2.38 -8.61
N GLY A 79 1.98 3.26 -9.42
CA GLY A 79 1.44 4.60 -9.68
C GLY A 79 1.53 5.52 -8.46
N LEU A 80 0.84 6.66 -8.56
CA LEU A 80 0.61 7.60 -7.46
C LEU A 80 -0.88 7.62 -7.14
N ALA A 81 -1.21 7.42 -5.86
CA ALA A 81 -2.59 7.48 -5.39
C ALA A 81 -2.83 8.77 -4.59
N VAL A 82 -4.01 9.37 -4.79
CA VAL A 82 -4.49 10.49 -3.99
C VAL A 82 -5.67 10.00 -3.15
N PRO A 83 -5.60 10.09 -1.82
CA PRO A 83 -6.76 9.74 -0.99
C PRO A 83 -7.88 10.76 -1.21
N GLN A 84 -9.10 10.26 -1.40
CA GLN A 84 -10.29 11.11 -1.37
C GLN A 84 -10.38 11.82 -0.02
N GLY A 85 -10.67 13.11 -0.03
CA GLY A 85 -10.62 14.01 1.11
C GLY A 85 -9.20 14.47 1.47
N GLY A 86 -8.15 14.04 0.76
CA GLY A 86 -6.77 14.42 0.99
C GLY A 86 -6.09 13.71 2.17
N GLY A 87 -4.87 14.14 2.52
CA GLY A 87 -4.07 13.48 3.57
C GLY A 87 -4.74 13.43 4.95
N SER A 88 -5.51 14.46 5.31
CA SER A 88 -6.26 14.49 6.58
C SER A 88 -7.34 13.41 6.65
N ALA A 89 -8.01 13.10 5.54
CA ALA A 89 -9.01 12.03 5.49
C ALA A 89 -8.37 10.65 5.66
N PHE A 90 -7.17 10.45 5.11
CA PHE A 90 -6.37 9.25 5.35
C PHE A 90 -5.99 9.13 6.84
N THR A 91 -5.47 10.20 7.46
CA THR A 91 -5.15 10.22 8.90
C THR A 91 -6.39 9.93 9.75
N ALA A 92 -7.54 10.55 9.45
CA ALA A 92 -8.79 10.29 10.14
C ALA A 92 -9.26 8.83 10.00
N ALA A 93 -9.06 8.21 8.83
CA ALA A 93 -9.36 6.79 8.63
C ALA A 93 -8.45 5.88 9.48
N VAL A 94 -7.17 6.21 9.59
CA VAL A 94 -6.23 5.48 10.47
C VAL A 94 -6.64 5.62 11.95
N ILE A 95 -7.01 6.83 12.40
CA ILE A 95 -7.50 7.06 13.77
C ILE A 95 -8.75 6.21 14.06
N ARG A 96 -9.75 6.24 13.18
CA ARG A 96 -10.96 5.42 13.33
C ARG A 96 -10.64 3.93 13.39
N SER A 97 -9.65 3.46 12.63
CA SER A 97 -9.19 2.08 12.69
C SER A 97 -8.58 1.74 14.05
N ILE A 98 -7.75 2.63 14.61
CA ILE A 98 -7.17 2.46 15.95
C ILE A 98 -8.28 2.37 17.00
N GLU A 99 -9.24 3.30 16.98
CA GLU A 99 -10.35 3.35 17.94
C GLU A 99 -11.29 2.14 17.83
N ALA A 100 -11.58 1.68 16.60
CA ALA A 100 -12.39 0.49 16.37
C ALA A 100 -11.75 -0.79 16.94
N HIS A 101 -10.43 -0.81 17.13
CA HIS A 101 -9.69 -1.91 17.76
C HIS A 101 -9.37 -1.63 19.25
N GLY A 102 -10.07 -0.69 19.89
CA GLY A 102 -9.94 -0.38 21.30
C GLY A 102 -8.73 0.49 21.66
N GLY A 103 -8.05 1.06 20.67
CA GLY A 103 -6.98 2.04 20.89
C GLY A 103 -7.53 3.42 21.25
N GLU A 104 -6.68 4.24 21.86
CA GLU A 104 -7.00 5.62 22.24
C GLU A 104 -6.01 6.59 21.58
N VAL A 105 -6.51 7.71 21.06
CA VAL A 105 -5.67 8.79 20.51
C VAL A 105 -5.84 10.03 21.39
N ARG A 106 -4.73 10.50 21.98
CA ARG A 106 -4.71 11.66 22.88
C ARG A 106 -4.03 12.86 22.22
N PRO A 107 -4.78 13.79 21.58
CA PRO A 107 -4.20 15.03 21.08
C PRO A 107 -3.73 15.93 22.22
N ASN A 108 -2.92 16.95 21.92
CA ASN A 108 -2.44 17.95 22.89
C ASN A 108 -1.74 17.35 24.13
N THR A 109 -1.19 16.14 23.99
CA THR A 109 -0.54 15.38 25.07
C THR A 109 0.94 15.24 24.75
N GLU A 110 1.69 16.32 24.96
CA GLU A 110 3.13 16.37 24.68
C GLU A 110 3.87 15.39 25.61
N VAL A 111 4.57 14.43 25.01
CA VAL A 111 5.51 13.54 25.71
C VAL A 111 6.84 14.26 25.89
N ILE A 112 7.25 14.44 27.14
CA ILE A 112 8.49 15.15 27.51
C ILE A 112 9.59 14.20 27.98
N LYS A 113 9.26 12.93 28.30
CA LYS A 113 10.24 11.91 28.67
C LYS A 113 9.71 10.50 28.42
N ILE A 114 10.60 9.57 28.09
CA ILE A 114 10.36 8.13 28.16
C ILE A 114 10.85 7.63 29.51
N ILE A 115 10.01 6.85 30.19
CA ILE A 115 10.31 6.32 31.52
C ILE A 115 10.97 4.95 31.34
N THR A 116 12.16 4.79 31.92
CA THR A 116 12.92 3.54 31.90
C THR A 116 13.14 3.03 33.33
N GLU A 117 12.90 1.74 33.53
CA GLU A 117 13.11 1.05 34.81
C GLU A 117 13.84 -0.26 34.53
N HIS A 118 14.95 -0.52 35.22
CA HIS A 118 15.75 -1.74 35.08
C HIS A 118 16.07 -2.12 33.61
N GLY A 119 16.41 -1.12 32.78
CA GLY A 119 16.73 -1.34 31.36
C GLY A 119 15.53 -1.65 30.47
N ARG A 120 14.30 -1.37 30.90
CA ARG A 120 13.06 -1.53 30.11
C ARG A 120 12.32 -0.20 30.02
N ALA A 121 11.78 0.12 28.83
CA ALA A 121 10.82 1.21 28.69
C ALA A 121 9.46 0.78 29.23
N VAL A 122 8.93 1.58 30.17
CA VAL A 122 7.75 1.23 30.97
C VAL A 122 6.66 2.30 30.90
N GLY A 123 6.86 3.35 30.09
CA GLY A 123 5.88 4.40 29.89
C GLY A 123 6.48 5.68 29.36
N VAL A 124 5.66 6.72 29.38
CA VAL A 124 6.01 8.08 28.99
C VAL A 124 5.54 9.07 30.04
N ARG A 125 6.27 10.17 30.21
CA ARG A 125 5.87 11.32 31.01
C ARG A 125 5.41 12.43 30.09
N THR A 126 4.28 13.02 30.44
CA THR A 126 3.68 14.19 29.79
C THR A 126 3.65 15.35 30.78
N ARG A 127 3.27 16.55 30.33
CA ARG A 127 3.06 17.69 31.25
C ARG A 127 1.94 17.45 32.26
N ALA A 128 0.97 16.59 31.93
CA ALA A 128 -0.18 16.29 32.79
C ALA A 128 0.06 15.10 33.74
N GLY A 129 1.16 14.36 33.57
CA GLY A 129 1.44 13.16 34.36
C GLY A 129 2.03 12.01 33.53
N GLU A 130 2.10 10.83 34.14
CA GLU A 130 2.70 9.64 33.54
C GLU A 130 1.67 8.69 32.95
N ILE A 131 2.02 8.07 31.83
CA ILE A 131 1.25 7.03 31.16
C ILE A 131 2.13 5.78 31.10
N ARG A 132 1.67 4.69 31.73
CA ARG A 132 2.44 3.44 31.84
C ARG A 132 2.14 2.49 30.68
N ALA A 133 3.19 1.85 30.16
CA ALA A 133 3.11 0.83 29.12
C ALA A 133 3.43 -0.54 29.72
N ARG A 134 2.60 -1.55 29.42
CA ARG A 134 2.82 -2.93 29.88
C ARG A 134 3.79 -3.69 28.98
N GLU A 135 3.65 -3.53 27.66
CA GLU A 135 4.34 -4.37 26.67
C GLU A 135 5.50 -3.64 25.98
N ALA A 136 5.25 -2.46 25.42
CA ALA A 136 6.23 -1.72 24.64
C ALA A 136 5.90 -0.22 24.58
N VAL A 137 6.92 0.58 24.28
CA VAL A 137 6.83 1.98 23.86
C VAL A 137 7.34 2.07 22.43
N ILE A 138 6.50 2.55 21.51
CA ILE A 138 6.88 2.81 20.12
C ILE A 138 6.96 4.32 19.95
N ALA A 139 8.17 4.82 19.75
CA ALA A 139 8.47 6.24 19.74
C ALA A 139 8.71 6.73 18.30
N GLN A 140 7.79 7.57 17.81
CA GLN A 140 7.97 8.32 16.58
C GLN A 140 8.70 9.63 16.86
N ILE A 141 9.98 9.54 17.20
CA ILE A 141 10.83 10.66 17.63
C ILE A 141 12.17 10.60 16.91
N HIS A 142 12.68 11.75 16.46
CA HIS A 142 13.92 11.76 15.71
C HIS A 142 15.10 11.26 16.54
N PHE A 143 15.94 10.43 15.94
CA PHE A 143 17.02 9.75 16.65
C PHE A 143 18.13 10.72 17.14
N HIS A 144 18.24 11.93 16.56
CA HIS A 144 19.16 12.99 17.01
C HIS A 144 18.80 13.64 18.34
N ILE A 145 17.55 13.51 18.80
CA ILE A 145 17.07 14.16 20.03
C ILE A 145 16.71 13.15 21.13
N LEU A 146 17.08 11.88 20.95
CA LEU A 146 16.76 10.81 21.92
C LEU A 146 17.37 11.08 23.29
N ASP A 147 18.56 11.67 23.34
CA ASP A 147 19.26 12.05 24.58
C ASP A 147 18.49 13.09 25.40
N ARG A 148 17.60 13.88 24.78
CA ARG A 148 16.69 14.79 25.48
C ARG A 148 15.55 14.02 26.16
N LEU A 149 15.04 12.97 25.51
CA LEU A 149 13.83 12.25 25.91
C LEU A 149 14.10 11.00 26.74
N ILE A 150 15.31 10.46 26.72
CA ILE A 150 15.67 9.18 27.33
C ILE A 150 16.97 9.35 28.13
N ASP A 151 16.94 8.98 29.41
CA ASP A 151 18.12 8.99 30.27
C ASP A 151 18.94 7.71 30.10
N GLY A 152 20.26 7.82 30.28
CA GLY A 152 21.16 6.66 30.32
C GLY A 152 21.37 5.95 28.97
N LEU A 153 21.11 6.63 27.85
CA LEU A 153 21.48 6.12 26.53
C LEU A 153 23.00 6.00 26.41
N ASP A 154 23.43 4.95 25.71
CA ASP A 154 24.84 4.73 25.39
C ASP A 154 25.41 5.94 24.60
N PRO A 155 26.46 6.60 25.12
CA PRO A 155 27.12 7.71 24.43
C PRO A 155 27.59 7.37 23.01
N GLU A 156 27.92 6.11 22.73
CA GLU A 156 28.32 5.68 21.38
C GLU A 156 27.14 5.71 20.40
N VAL A 157 25.94 5.32 20.84
CA VAL A 157 24.71 5.41 20.03
C VAL A 157 24.38 6.87 19.72
N ILE A 158 24.51 7.76 20.70
CA ILE A 158 24.29 9.20 20.52
C ILE A 158 25.32 9.79 19.56
N SER A 159 26.60 9.43 19.74
CA SER A 159 27.70 9.90 18.88
C SER A 159 27.52 9.42 17.43
N ALA A 160 27.15 8.14 17.23
CA ALA A 160 26.85 7.59 15.91
C ALA A 160 25.66 8.31 15.26
N ALA A 161 24.59 8.55 16.02
CA ALA A 161 23.43 9.32 15.56
C ALA A 161 23.82 10.72 15.07
N LYS A 162 24.62 11.47 15.86
CA LYS A 162 25.03 12.84 15.51
C LYS A 162 25.96 12.92 14.29
N LYS A 163 26.61 11.82 13.89
CA LYS A 163 27.48 11.77 12.70
C LYS A 163 26.72 11.57 11.40
N THR A 164 25.45 11.18 11.45
CA THR A 164 24.63 11.01 10.25
C THR A 164 24.24 12.37 9.67
N LYS A 165 24.02 12.43 8.36
CA LYS A 165 23.68 13.66 7.62
C LYS A 165 22.20 13.70 7.27
N LEU A 166 21.53 14.80 7.62
CA LEU A 166 20.21 15.12 7.09
C LEU A 166 20.26 15.28 5.56
N SER A 167 19.10 15.24 4.92
CA SER A 167 18.95 15.49 3.49
C SER A 167 19.49 16.88 3.13
N GLU A 168 20.08 17.01 1.94
CA GLU A 168 20.67 18.28 1.49
C GLU A 168 19.64 19.37 1.24
N TYR A 169 18.42 18.95 0.89
CA TYR A 169 17.29 19.79 0.61
C TYR A 169 16.09 19.43 1.51
N THR A 170 15.13 20.32 1.54
CA THR A 170 13.83 20.23 2.21
C THR A 170 12.77 20.79 1.26
N LEU A 171 11.52 20.85 1.71
CA LEU A 171 10.42 21.41 0.97
C LEU A 171 9.96 22.74 1.55
N PHE A 172 9.50 23.60 0.66
CA PHE A 172 8.62 24.73 0.92
C PHE A 172 7.36 24.47 0.10
N VAL A 173 6.22 24.36 0.77
CA VAL A 173 4.96 23.93 0.14
C VAL A 173 3.97 25.09 0.15
N VAL A 174 3.31 25.34 -0.98
CA VAL A 174 2.26 26.35 -1.10
C VAL A 174 0.95 25.68 -1.51
N HIS A 175 -0.09 25.90 -0.71
CA HIS A 175 -1.47 25.59 -1.05
C HIS A 175 -2.19 26.89 -1.39
N ALA A 176 -2.60 27.09 -2.64
CA ALA A 176 -3.29 28.29 -3.08
C ALA A 176 -4.70 27.96 -3.59
N ALA A 177 -5.69 28.66 -3.04
CA ALA A 177 -7.08 28.57 -3.47
C ALA A 177 -7.29 29.44 -4.71
N MET A 178 -7.71 28.80 -5.80
CA MET A 178 -7.82 29.46 -7.11
C MET A 178 -9.26 29.83 -7.43
N GLU A 179 -9.45 31.01 -8.02
CA GLU A 179 -10.76 31.56 -8.39
C GLU A 179 -11.38 30.85 -9.61
N LYS A 180 -10.55 30.23 -10.45
CA LYS A 180 -10.95 29.43 -11.61
C LYS A 180 -10.17 28.11 -11.65
N PRO A 181 -10.52 27.14 -12.52
CA PRO A 181 -9.72 25.94 -12.70
C PRO A 181 -8.32 26.27 -13.21
N LEU A 182 -7.30 25.69 -12.57
CA LEU A 182 -5.90 25.85 -12.96
C LEU A 182 -5.68 25.24 -14.35
N LYS A 183 -4.99 25.97 -15.22
CA LYS A 183 -4.57 25.48 -16.54
C LYS A 183 -3.08 25.72 -16.74
N PHE A 184 -2.39 24.72 -17.24
CA PHE A 184 -1.02 24.79 -17.70
C PHE A 184 -0.99 25.14 -19.18
N ARG A 185 -0.06 26.01 -19.55
CA ARG A 185 0.19 26.45 -20.94
C ARG A 185 0.58 25.28 -21.86
N ALA A 186 1.13 24.21 -21.30
CA ALA A 186 1.44 22.99 -22.03
C ALA A 186 0.18 22.28 -22.57
N GLY A 187 -1.00 22.54 -21.98
CA GLY A 187 -2.26 21.92 -22.39
C GLY A 187 -2.28 20.40 -22.21
N GLY A 188 -3.31 19.77 -22.80
CA GLY A 188 -3.47 18.31 -22.84
C GLY A 188 -3.32 17.64 -21.48
N ILE A 189 -2.48 16.61 -21.41
CA ILE A 189 -2.27 15.79 -20.21
C ILE A 189 -1.83 16.61 -18.98
N ALA A 190 -1.15 17.74 -19.16
CA ALA A 190 -0.73 18.60 -18.05
C ALA A 190 -1.93 19.18 -17.27
N ASN A 191 -3.08 19.33 -17.92
CA ASN A 191 -4.33 19.78 -17.30
C ASN A 191 -5.16 18.64 -16.71
N GLU A 192 -4.79 17.38 -16.96
CA GLU A 192 -5.55 16.19 -16.55
C GLU A 192 -4.89 15.48 -15.37
N VAL A 193 -3.55 15.51 -15.28
CA VAL A 193 -2.80 14.87 -14.20
C VAL A 193 -2.90 15.65 -12.89
N VAL A 194 -2.68 14.94 -11.79
CA VAL A 194 -2.61 15.55 -10.46
C VAL A 194 -1.31 16.32 -10.29
N VAL A 195 -0.18 15.75 -10.71
CA VAL A 195 1.16 16.27 -10.42
C VAL A 195 1.85 16.63 -11.72
N ASN A 196 2.31 17.87 -11.83
CA ASN A 196 3.24 18.29 -12.87
C ASN A 196 4.56 18.72 -12.23
N THR A 197 5.67 18.30 -12.83
CA THR A 197 7.01 18.77 -12.46
C THR A 197 7.50 19.73 -13.52
N ILE A 198 7.96 20.91 -13.11
CA ILE A 198 8.51 21.89 -14.05
C ILE A 198 9.91 21.43 -14.46
N CYS A 199 10.06 21.14 -15.74
CA CYS A 199 11.29 20.66 -16.36
C CYS A 199 11.86 21.80 -17.23
N PRO A 200 13.06 22.33 -16.93
CA PRO A 200 13.61 23.48 -17.64
C PRO A 200 14.10 23.19 -19.07
N GLY A 201 14.05 21.94 -19.52
CA GLY A 201 14.33 21.50 -20.89
C GLY A 201 15.74 20.94 -21.11
N SER A 202 16.62 20.97 -20.09
CA SER A 202 17.97 20.38 -20.18
C SER A 202 18.51 19.99 -18.81
N VAL A 203 19.38 18.97 -18.77
CA VAL A 203 20.06 18.51 -17.55
C VAL A 203 20.88 19.62 -16.89
N GLU A 204 21.56 20.44 -17.69
CA GLU A 204 22.35 21.57 -17.19
C GLU A 204 21.45 22.59 -16.46
N SER A 205 20.30 22.92 -17.05
CA SER A 205 19.33 23.80 -16.41
C SER A 205 18.67 23.18 -15.17
N VAL A 206 18.50 21.85 -15.14
CA VAL A 206 18.07 21.14 -13.92
C VAL A 206 19.08 21.38 -12.80
N ILE A 207 20.36 21.10 -13.04
CA ILE A 207 21.43 21.27 -12.04
C ILE A 207 21.47 22.73 -11.54
N GLN A 208 21.40 23.71 -12.45
CA GLN A 208 21.37 25.13 -12.09
C GLN A 208 20.16 25.51 -11.21
N SER A 209 19.03 24.80 -11.37
CA SER A 209 17.82 25.07 -10.59
C SER A 209 17.97 24.76 -9.09
N TYR A 210 18.88 23.86 -8.72
CA TYR A 210 19.17 23.52 -7.32
C TYR A 210 19.92 24.65 -6.59
N GLY A 211 20.79 25.37 -7.29
CA GLY A 211 21.45 26.57 -6.75
C GLY A 211 20.54 27.80 -6.72
N GLY A 212 19.49 27.83 -7.55
CA GLY A 212 18.58 28.97 -7.68
C GLY A 212 17.22 28.83 -6.99
N ASN A 213 16.96 27.72 -6.27
CA ASN A 213 15.66 27.37 -5.68
C ASN A 213 14.50 27.37 -6.70
N LYS A 214 14.79 26.87 -7.91
CA LYS A 214 13.82 26.78 -9.02
C LYS A 214 13.36 25.34 -9.27
N VAL A 215 13.57 24.48 -8.28
CA VAL A 215 13.10 23.09 -8.27
C VAL A 215 11.63 23.11 -7.84
N VAL A 216 10.70 23.31 -8.78
CA VAL A 216 9.27 23.53 -8.50
C VAL A 216 8.40 22.47 -9.19
N GLY A 217 7.53 21.82 -8.42
CA GLY A 217 6.39 21.06 -8.91
C GLY A 217 5.08 21.83 -8.66
N ALA A 218 4.10 21.66 -9.54
CA ALA A 218 2.77 22.25 -9.42
C ALA A 218 1.69 21.20 -9.71
N SER A 219 0.76 21.07 -8.78
CA SER A 219 -0.24 20.00 -8.79
C SER A 219 -1.66 20.56 -8.77
N ILE A 220 -2.58 19.93 -9.52
CA ILE A 220 -4.02 20.21 -9.51
C ILE A 220 -4.69 19.10 -8.70
N ILE A 221 -4.78 19.28 -7.38
CA ILE A 221 -5.32 18.25 -6.49
C ILE A 221 -6.80 17.94 -6.80
N THR A 222 -7.53 18.95 -7.29
CA THR A 222 -8.95 18.86 -7.63
C THR A 222 -9.26 17.96 -8.83
N ASN A 223 -8.25 17.58 -9.63
CA ASN A 223 -8.44 16.64 -10.73
C ASN A 223 -8.69 15.21 -10.21
N ALA A 224 -7.99 14.79 -9.16
CA ALA A 224 -8.25 13.50 -8.52
C ALA A 224 -9.42 13.56 -7.54
N ASP A 225 -9.64 14.69 -6.87
CA ASP A 225 -10.72 14.84 -5.91
C ASP A 225 -11.37 16.23 -5.99
N PRO A 226 -12.46 16.37 -6.76
CA PRO A 226 -13.19 17.63 -6.90
C PRO A 226 -13.76 18.17 -5.58
N THR A 227 -13.92 17.33 -4.54
CA THR A 227 -14.46 17.78 -3.24
C THR A 227 -13.51 18.70 -2.47
N ARG A 228 -12.25 18.80 -2.93
CA ARG A 228 -11.20 19.64 -2.32
C ARG A 228 -11.33 21.13 -2.62
N ALA A 229 -12.26 21.53 -3.50
CA ALA A 229 -12.56 22.94 -3.78
C ALA A 229 -14.06 23.13 -4.09
N PRO A 230 -14.59 24.36 -3.94
CA PRO A 230 -15.94 24.66 -4.40
C PRO A 230 -16.10 24.43 -5.92
N PRO A 231 -17.33 24.19 -6.42
CA PRO A 231 -17.59 24.03 -7.85
C PRO A 231 -17.00 25.18 -8.69
N GLY A 232 -16.32 24.84 -9.79
CA GLY A 232 -15.68 25.80 -10.69
C GLY A 232 -14.39 26.44 -10.16
N LYS A 233 -13.89 26.01 -8.99
CA LYS A 233 -12.60 26.44 -8.41
C LYS A 233 -11.57 25.33 -8.50
N SER A 234 -10.31 25.65 -8.20
CA SER A 234 -9.26 24.65 -8.08
C SER A 234 -8.32 24.95 -6.91
N LEU A 235 -7.48 23.98 -6.56
CA LEU A 235 -6.41 24.13 -5.58
C LEU A 235 -5.07 23.89 -6.26
N LEU A 236 -4.23 24.93 -6.31
CA LEU A 236 -2.82 24.80 -6.66
C LEU A 236 -2.07 24.26 -5.44
N HIS A 237 -1.38 23.14 -5.62
CA HIS A 237 -0.40 22.63 -4.66
C HIS A 237 0.98 22.70 -5.29
N ALA A 238 1.78 23.68 -4.87
CA ALA A 238 3.15 23.83 -5.33
C ALA A 238 4.12 23.24 -4.31
N ILE A 239 5.01 22.38 -4.77
CA ILE A 239 6.08 21.80 -3.97
C ILE A 239 7.39 22.41 -4.48
N VAL A 240 8.12 23.09 -3.61
CA VAL A 240 9.39 23.71 -3.96
C VAL A 240 10.48 23.09 -3.13
N MET A 241 11.48 22.54 -3.79
CA MET A 241 12.64 22.01 -3.09
C MET A 241 13.72 23.09 -3.00
N LEU A 242 14.23 23.27 -1.78
CA LEU A 242 15.25 24.28 -1.47
C LEU A 242 16.10 23.81 -0.29
N ARG A 243 17.18 24.54 0.00
CA ARG A 243 17.98 24.27 1.20
C ARG A 243 17.32 24.93 2.41
N ALA A 244 17.26 24.24 3.54
CA ALA A 244 16.65 24.74 4.77
C ALA A 244 17.25 26.09 5.23
N ASP A 245 18.57 26.24 5.06
CA ASP A 245 19.33 27.47 5.36
C ASP A 245 19.20 28.57 4.29
N ASN A 246 18.42 28.36 3.23
CA ASN A 246 18.13 29.39 2.23
C ASN A 246 17.09 30.41 2.75
N CYS A 247 17.31 30.86 3.98
CA CYS A 247 16.55 31.91 4.63
C CYS A 247 17.52 33.04 4.96
N GLU A 248 17.35 34.20 4.31
CA GLU A 248 18.25 35.35 4.45
C GLU A 248 18.34 35.91 5.89
N VAL A 249 17.38 35.55 6.75
CA VAL A 249 17.31 35.92 8.17
C VAL A 249 17.57 34.74 9.12
N GLY A 250 18.11 33.63 8.61
CA GLY A 250 18.41 32.40 9.36
C GLY A 250 17.23 31.41 9.43
N PHE A 251 17.52 30.14 9.74
CA PHE A 251 16.52 29.04 9.72
C PHE A 251 15.24 29.36 10.51
N TYR A 252 15.34 29.89 11.72
CA TYR A 252 14.16 30.26 12.53
C TYR A 252 13.43 31.54 12.08
N GLY A 253 13.89 32.17 11.00
CA GLY A 253 13.33 33.42 10.48
C GLY A 253 12.40 33.24 9.27
N TRP A 254 12.07 32.01 8.87
CA TRP A 254 11.22 31.72 7.71
C TRP A 254 9.91 32.51 7.70
N ASP A 255 9.28 32.71 8.86
CA ASP A 255 8.04 33.49 8.99
C ASP A 255 8.17 34.93 8.50
N LYS A 256 9.36 35.53 8.59
CA LYS A 256 9.59 36.92 8.15
C LYS A 256 9.65 37.06 6.64
N ILE A 257 9.93 35.97 5.92
CA ILE A 257 10.17 35.99 4.47
C ILE A 257 9.22 35.09 3.68
N LYS A 258 8.37 34.29 4.34
CA LYS A 258 7.55 33.28 3.68
C LYS A 258 6.63 33.84 2.58
N ASP A 259 6.06 35.03 2.79
CA ASP A 259 5.20 35.67 1.79
C ASP A 259 6.01 36.16 0.57
N LYS A 260 7.19 36.75 0.80
CA LYS A 260 8.13 37.14 -0.27
C LYS A 260 8.56 35.93 -1.10
N VAL A 261 8.89 34.81 -0.45
CA VAL A 261 9.28 33.56 -1.12
C VAL A 261 8.10 32.98 -1.91
N THR A 262 6.90 32.97 -1.33
CA THR A 262 5.67 32.50 -1.99
C THR A 262 5.36 33.32 -3.24
N TYR A 263 5.48 34.65 -3.17
CA TYR A 263 5.28 35.52 -4.33
C TYR A 263 6.30 35.22 -5.45
N ASN A 264 7.57 34.99 -5.11
CA ASN A 264 8.59 34.60 -6.08
C ASN A 264 8.26 33.26 -6.76
N ILE A 265 7.68 32.31 -6.02
CA ILE A 265 7.21 31.03 -6.56
C ILE A 265 6.04 31.24 -7.54
N PHE A 266 5.05 32.07 -7.20
CA PHE A 266 3.97 32.41 -8.12
C PHE A 266 4.48 33.13 -9.38
N GLN A 267 5.39 34.08 -9.24
CA GLN A 267 6.05 34.75 -10.37
C GLN A 267 6.75 33.72 -11.28
N TYR A 268 7.47 32.76 -10.70
CA TYR A 268 8.10 31.69 -11.47
C TYR A 268 7.07 30.80 -12.18
N LEU A 269 6.01 30.37 -11.47
CA LEU A 269 4.96 29.50 -12.01
C LEU A 269 4.11 30.18 -13.09
N SER A 270 3.97 31.51 -13.10
CA SER A 270 3.20 32.25 -14.11
C SER A 270 3.69 32.04 -15.56
N LYS A 271 4.93 31.57 -15.72
CA LYS A 271 5.54 31.17 -17.00
C LYS A 271 4.97 29.87 -17.55
N TYR A 272 4.41 29.02 -16.69
CA TYR A 272 3.92 27.67 -17.02
C TYR A 272 2.41 27.53 -16.81
N VAL A 273 1.84 28.34 -15.93
CA VAL A 273 0.42 28.37 -15.59
C VAL A 273 -0.24 29.58 -16.28
N GLU A 274 -1.41 29.35 -16.87
CA GLU A 274 -2.25 30.39 -17.46
C GLU A 274 -2.92 31.22 -16.35
N ASP A 275 -3.00 32.53 -16.56
CA ASP A 275 -3.73 33.46 -15.69
C ASP A 275 -3.39 33.34 -14.18
N LEU A 276 -2.13 33.06 -13.83
CA LEU A 276 -1.65 33.06 -12.45
C LEU A 276 -1.39 34.51 -11.97
N SER A 277 -2.46 35.31 -11.91
CA SER A 277 -2.44 36.68 -11.40
C SER A 277 -2.85 36.73 -9.92
N PRO A 278 -2.58 37.83 -9.20
CA PRO A 278 -3.09 38.03 -7.84
C PRO A 278 -4.61 37.85 -7.74
N ASP A 279 -5.38 38.32 -8.72
CA ASP A 279 -6.85 38.19 -8.75
C ASP A 279 -7.34 36.74 -8.87
N GLN A 280 -6.50 35.85 -9.41
CA GLN A 280 -6.79 34.41 -9.48
C GLN A 280 -6.58 33.72 -8.13
N ILE A 281 -5.74 34.28 -7.25
CA ILE A 281 -5.35 33.66 -5.98
C ILE A 281 -6.21 34.26 -4.87
N ARG A 282 -7.22 33.50 -4.40
CA ARG A 282 -8.11 33.96 -3.32
C ARG A 282 -7.43 34.01 -1.95
N GLY A 283 -6.39 33.21 -1.79
CA GLY A 283 -5.64 33.05 -0.56
C GLY A 283 -4.69 31.87 -0.68
N TYR A 284 -3.67 31.84 0.17
CA TYR A 284 -2.72 30.74 0.20
C TYR A 284 -2.27 30.43 1.64
N HIS A 285 -1.76 29.23 1.80
CA HIS A 285 -1.06 28.78 2.99
C HIS A 285 0.30 28.22 2.57
N ALA A 286 1.36 28.74 3.16
CA ALA A 286 2.73 28.31 2.92
C ALA A 286 3.29 27.57 4.15
N VAL A 287 3.85 26.39 3.90
CA VAL A 287 4.55 25.56 4.89
C VAL A 287 6.04 25.63 4.58
N THR A 288 6.80 26.18 5.51
CA THR A 288 8.25 26.40 5.39
C THR A 288 9.04 25.25 6.01
N PRO A 289 10.37 25.18 5.78
CA PRO A 289 11.23 24.24 6.48
C PRO A 289 11.16 24.32 8.02
N PHE A 290 10.99 25.53 8.56
CA PHE A 290 10.81 25.70 10.00
C PHE A 290 9.43 25.23 10.47
N ASP A 291 8.38 25.43 9.67
CA ASP A 291 7.04 24.90 9.97
C ASP A 291 7.09 23.35 10.02
N HIS A 292 7.82 22.71 9.11
CA HIS A 292 8.01 21.24 9.13
C HIS A 292 8.63 20.75 10.44
N GLU A 293 9.70 21.40 10.93
CA GLU A 293 10.32 21.05 12.21
C GLU A 293 9.38 21.34 13.41
N SER A 294 8.63 22.43 13.34
CA SER A 294 7.70 22.84 14.40
C SER A 294 6.49 21.92 14.52
N ASP A 295 5.98 21.43 13.39
CA ASP A 295 4.83 20.50 13.34
C ASP A 295 5.18 19.13 13.93
N THR A 296 6.42 18.68 13.76
CA THR A 296 6.85 17.39 14.31
C THR A 296 8.35 17.34 14.60
N PRO A 297 8.74 16.81 15.77
CA PRO A 297 10.15 16.62 16.09
C PRO A 297 10.83 15.61 15.16
N CYS A 298 10.10 14.88 14.32
CA CYS A 298 10.65 13.97 13.32
C CYS A 298 11.35 14.68 12.15
N PHE A 299 11.00 15.92 11.85
CA PHE A 299 11.53 16.65 10.69
C PHE A 299 12.60 17.65 11.14
N GLN A 300 13.65 17.14 11.78
CA GLN A 300 14.79 17.96 12.21
C GLN A 300 15.32 18.77 11.02
N HIS A 301 15.51 20.07 11.22
CA HIS A 301 15.90 21.04 10.21
C HIS A 301 14.99 21.06 8.97
N GLY A 302 13.73 20.66 9.11
CA GLY A 302 12.76 20.55 8.02
C GLY A 302 12.95 19.32 7.11
N ASP A 303 13.82 18.37 7.46
CA ASP A 303 14.03 17.17 6.65
C ASP A 303 12.83 16.22 6.75
N ILE A 304 11.94 16.26 5.75
CA ILE A 304 10.75 15.39 5.71
C ILE A 304 11.07 13.91 5.43
N CYS A 305 12.29 13.63 4.95
CA CYS A 305 12.82 12.28 4.84
C CYS A 305 13.48 11.83 6.16
N GLY A 306 13.63 12.72 7.14
CA GLY A 306 14.25 12.51 8.44
C GLY A 306 15.77 12.35 8.40
N LEU A 307 16.31 11.72 7.36
CA LEU A 307 17.73 11.59 7.15
C LEU A 307 18.00 11.37 5.66
N SER A 308 19.17 11.83 5.17
CA SER A 308 19.58 11.62 3.78
C SER A 308 19.41 10.17 3.36
N MET A 309 18.91 9.99 2.13
CA MET A 309 18.67 8.70 1.50
C MET A 309 19.83 8.25 0.61
N ALA A 310 21.03 8.81 0.81
CA ALA A 310 22.26 8.28 0.25
C ALA A 310 22.53 6.85 0.76
N ALA A 311 23.16 6.03 -0.07
CA ALA A 311 23.25 4.59 0.15
C ALA A 311 24.01 4.20 1.44
N ASP A 312 24.91 5.05 1.94
CA ASP A 312 25.61 4.87 3.22
C ASP A 312 24.71 5.04 4.45
N GLN A 313 23.50 5.58 4.28
CA GLN A 313 22.50 5.78 5.35
C GLN A 313 21.16 5.12 5.04
N MET A 314 21.18 4.10 4.17
CA MET A 314 20.01 3.30 3.78
C MET A 314 20.11 1.85 4.27
N GLY A 315 18.99 1.13 4.21
CA GLY A 315 18.92 -0.29 4.59
C GLY A 315 19.37 -0.54 6.04
N ALA A 316 20.35 -1.44 6.22
CA ALA A 316 20.90 -1.80 7.52
C ALA A 316 21.72 -0.68 8.20
N ALA A 317 22.01 0.41 7.49
CA ALA A 317 22.66 1.59 8.06
C ALA A 317 21.64 2.66 8.54
N ARG A 318 20.34 2.50 8.27
CA ARG A 318 19.32 3.52 8.53
C ARG A 318 18.56 3.28 9.85
N PRO A 319 18.50 4.24 10.80
CA PRO A 319 19.12 5.58 10.77
C PRO A 319 20.61 5.56 11.11
N ALA A 320 21.02 4.58 11.91
CA ALA A 320 22.41 4.21 12.17
C ALA A 320 22.43 2.69 12.41
N PRO A 321 23.57 1.98 12.20
CA PRO A 321 23.63 0.53 12.35
C PRO A 321 23.06 0.00 13.69
N ALA A 322 23.36 0.68 14.81
CA ALA A 322 22.87 0.31 16.14
C ALA A 322 21.34 0.45 16.31
N LEU A 323 20.70 1.28 15.50
CA LEU A 323 19.25 1.57 15.56
C LEU A 323 18.47 0.97 14.39
N ALA A 324 19.15 0.39 13.38
CA ALA A 324 18.52 -0.01 12.12
C ALA A 324 17.50 -1.15 12.23
N GLN A 325 17.51 -1.85 13.36
CA GLN A 325 16.57 -2.91 13.69
C GLN A 325 15.35 -2.41 14.47
N TYR A 326 15.08 -1.11 14.42
CA TYR A 326 13.95 -0.44 15.08
C TYR A 326 13.98 -0.50 16.61
N ARG A 327 14.99 -1.10 17.22
CA ARG A 327 15.16 -1.19 18.68
C ARG A 327 16.11 -0.10 19.14
N VAL A 328 15.90 0.39 20.35
CA VAL A 328 16.88 1.24 21.05
C VAL A 328 17.79 0.33 21.89
N PRO A 329 19.11 0.27 21.61
CA PRO A 329 20.05 -0.55 22.37
C PRO A 329 20.01 -0.25 23.87
N GLY A 330 20.10 -1.31 24.68
CA GLY A 330 20.09 -1.19 26.15
C GLY A 330 18.72 -0.92 26.78
N ILE A 331 17.66 -0.71 25.99
CA ILE A 331 16.31 -0.41 26.51
C ILE A 331 15.29 -1.38 25.93
N LYS A 332 14.99 -2.44 26.67
CA LYS A 332 14.01 -3.46 26.28
C LYS A 332 12.62 -2.84 26.10
N GLY A 333 11.95 -3.21 25.01
CA GLY A 333 10.58 -2.76 24.72
C GLY A 333 10.48 -1.33 24.20
N LEU A 334 11.60 -0.67 23.87
CA LEU A 334 11.60 0.64 23.21
C LEU A 334 11.93 0.50 21.72
N TYR A 335 11.04 1.00 20.88
CA TYR A 335 11.16 0.94 19.43
C TYR A 335 11.08 2.31 18.79
N LEU A 336 11.77 2.50 17.67
CA LEU A 336 11.71 3.73 16.88
C LEU A 336 10.89 3.53 15.60
N ALA A 337 10.05 4.52 15.29
CA ALA A 337 9.31 4.62 14.05
C ALA A 337 9.49 6.03 13.45
N GLY A 338 9.29 6.18 12.14
CA GLY A 338 9.34 7.48 11.49
C GLY A 338 10.12 7.47 10.18
N PRO A 339 10.24 8.63 9.51
CA PRO A 339 10.83 8.75 8.17
C PRO A 339 12.34 8.46 8.15
N PHE A 340 13.01 8.65 9.29
CA PHE A 340 14.43 8.33 9.49
C PHE A 340 14.69 6.82 9.63
N MET A 341 13.66 5.99 9.78
CA MET A 341 13.79 4.53 9.76
C MET A 341 13.69 3.98 8.33
N HIS A 342 14.21 2.78 8.08
CA HIS A 342 13.92 2.08 6.82
C HIS A 342 12.40 1.84 6.70
N PRO A 343 11.77 1.98 5.52
CA PRO A 343 12.32 2.18 4.17
C PRO A 343 12.74 3.59 3.78
N GLY A 344 12.53 4.60 4.63
CA GLY A 344 12.83 6.00 4.34
C GLY A 344 11.58 6.89 4.35
N GLY A 345 11.77 8.14 3.92
CA GLY A 345 10.73 9.17 3.89
C GLY A 345 9.56 8.83 2.97
N GLY A 346 8.36 9.31 3.34
CA GLY A 346 7.11 9.18 2.59
C GLY A 346 6.12 8.17 3.16
N VAL A 347 4.90 8.14 2.59
CA VAL A 347 3.75 7.41 3.16
C VAL A 347 3.60 6.04 2.51
N TRP A 348 4.58 5.15 2.76
CA TRP A 348 4.66 3.81 2.13
C TRP A 348 4.42 2.64 3.10
N GLY A 349 3.85 2.91 4.28
CA GLY A 349 3.58 1.89 5.31
C GLY A 349 4.80 1.53 6.18
N GLY A 350 5.69 2.50 6.46
CA GLY A 350 6.89 2.31 7.29
C GLY A 350 6.62 1.87 8.74
N GLY A 351 5.39 1.95 9.24
CA GLY A 351 5.01 1.40 10.54
C GLY A 351 5.00 -0.14 10.59
N ARG A 352 4.81 -0.82 9.44
CA ARG A 352 4.76 -2.28 9.39
C ARG A 352 6.05 -2.96 9.87
N PRO A 353 7.26 -2.62 9.38
CA PRO A 353 8.46 -3.28 9.85
C PRO A 353 8.68 -3.06 11.37
N VAL A 354 8.31 -1.90 11.92
CA VAL A 354 8.36 -1.66 13.36
C VAL A 354 7.43 -2.63 14.10
N ALA A 355 6.18 -2.76 13.64
CA ALA A 355 5.22 -3.68 14.23
C ALA A 355 5.70 -5.15 14.17
N ILE A 356 6.32 -5.57 13.06
CA ILE A 356 6.92 -6.91 12.95
C ILE A 356 7.98 -7.11 14.04
N ARG A 357 8.86 -6.13 14.28
CA ARG A 357 9.88 -6.24 15.34
C ARG A 357 9.31 -6.31 16.74
N VAL A 358 8.27 -5.52 17.01
CA VAL A 358 7.56 -5.57 18.30
C VAL A 358 6.97 -6.96 18.51
N LEU A 359 6.26 -7.51 17.51
CA LEU A 359 5.64 -8.84 17.60
C LEU A 359 6.69 -9.95 17.78
N GLU A 360 7.80 -9.89 17.03
CA GLU A 360 8.93 -10.82 17.19
C GLU A 360 9.46 -10.86 18.62
N ASP A 361 9.68 -9.69 19.24
CA ASP A 361 10.19 -9.60 20.61
C ASP A 361 9.17 -10.02 21.67
N MET A 362 7.88 -9.92 21.35
CA MET A 362 6.79 -10.43 22.17
C MET A 362 6.56 -11.94 22.00
N GLY A 363 7.30 -12.60 21.11
CA GLY A 363 7.10 -14.01 20.79
C GLY A 363 5.78 -14.29 20.05
N ILE A 364 5.20 -13.27 19.43
CA ILE A 364 3.97 -13.38 18.64
C ILE A 364 4.37 -13.60 17.18
N GLU A 365 4.06 -14.77 16.63
CA GLU A 365 4.28 -15.02 15.21
C GLU A 365 3.41 -14.07 14.37
N PRO A 366 4.01 -13.23 13.51
CA PRO A 366 3.23 -12.36 12.67
C PRO A 366 2.47 -13.22 11.64
N ILE A 367 1.14 -13.29 11.77
CA ILE A 367 0.23 -14.07 10.90
C ILE A 367 0.45 -13.76 9.40
N TYR A 368 1.00 -12.59 9.07
CA TYR A 368 1.26 -12.11 7.71
C TYR A 368 2.74 -12.08 7.29
N VAL A 369 3.67 -12.55 8.12
CA VAL A 369 5.07 -12.79 7.71
C VAL A 369 5.18 -14.28 7.42
N ASN A 370 4.52 -14.72 6.35
CA ASN A 370 4.77 -16.04 5.82
C ASN A 370 6.22 -16.02 5.28
N LYS A 371 7.17 -16.41 6.13
CA LYS A 371 8.48 -16.87 5.72
C LYS A 371 8.22 -17.86 4.59
N THR A 372 8.88 -17.63 3.47
CA THR A 372 9.14 -18.63 2.42
C THR A 372 8.90 -20.07 2.91
N ARG A 373 7.66 -20.58 2.76
CA ARG A 373 7.57 -22.00 2.39
C ARG A 373 8.24 -22.02 1.03
N PRO A 374 9.38 -22.69 0.85
CA PRO A 374 9.77 -23.03 -0.50
C PRO A 374 8.57 -23.80 -1.02
N CYS A 375 7.91 -23.24 -2.03
CA CYS A 375 7.09 -24.07 -2.89
C CYS A 375 8.10 -25.02 -3.53
N LYS A 376 8.46 -26.10 -2.84
CA LYS A 376 8.81 -27.34 -3.52
C LYS A 376 7.62 -27.53 -4.42
N LYS A 377 7.74 -27.19 -5.70
CA LYS A 377 6.77 -27.59 -6.71
C LYS A 377 6.52 -29.07 -6.40
N PRO A 378 5.35 -29.46 -5.89
CA PRO A 378 4.97 -30.84 -6.11
C PRO A 378 4.99 -30.93 -7.63
N ALA A 379 5.70 -31.90 -8.19
CA ALA A 379 5.51 -32.22 -9.60
C ALA A 379 4.00 -32.35 -9.78
N SER A 380 3.39 -31.36 -10.44
CA SER A 380 1.95 -31.23 -10.50
C SER A 380 1.42 -32.46 -11.22
N PRO A 381 0.55 -33.28 -10.61
CA PRO A 381 -0.16 -34.32 -11.35
C PRO A 381 -1.07 -33.71 -12.44
N PHE A 382 -1.29 -32.39 -12.40
CA PHE A 382 -2.11 -31.62 -13.33
C PHE A 382 -1.35 -31.02 -14.52
N ALA A 383 -0.07 -31.38 -14.73
CA ALA A 383 0.62 -31.15 -16.01
C ALA A 383 -0.03 -31.91 -17.20
N LYS A 384 -1.11 -32.66 -16.96
CA LYS A 384 -1.91 -33.37 -17.97
C LYS A 384 -3.25 -32.69 -18.31
N TRP A 385 -3.44 -31.41 -18.00
CA TRP A 385 -4.56 -30.67 -18.61
C TRP A 385 -4.12 -30.13 -19.97
N PRO A 386 -4.89 -30.38 -21.05
CA PRO A 386 -4.51 -29.88 -22.36
C PRO A 386 -4.42 -28.34 -22.33
N PRO A 387 -3.52 -27.73 -23.11
CA PRO A 387 -3.47 -26.28 -23.28
C PRO A 387 -4.85 -25.73 -23.67
N PHE A 388 -5.10 -24.49 -23.27
CA PHE A 388 -6.39 -23.76 -23.31
C PHE A 388 -7.11 -23.73 -24.68
N ASP A 389 -6.48 -24.18 -25.75
CA ASP A 389 -7.08 -24.21 -27.09
C ASP A 389 -8.05 -25.39 -27.30
N ASN A 390 -8.09 -26.39 -26.41
CA ASN A 390 -8.92 -27.61 -26.60
C ASN A 390 -10.07 -27.83 -25.61
N ALA A 391 -10.31 -26.90 -24.66
CA ALA A 391 -11.45 -27.02 -23.73
C ALA A 391 -12.66 -26.17 -24.17
N ARG A 392 -13.88 -26.58 -23.79
CA ARG A 392 -15.12 -25.84 -24.09
C ARG A 392 -15.27 -24.67 -23.11
N HIS A 393 -15.20 -23.43 -23.60
CA HIS A 393 -15.15 -22.22 -22.79
C HIS A 393 -16.33 -21.28 -23.06
N LEU A 394 -16.67 -20.47 -22.05
CA LEU A 394 -17.56 -19.34 -22.16
C LEU A 394 -16.79 -18.06 -21.93
N VAL A 395 -17.06 -17.03 -22.73
CA VAL A 395 -16.74 -15.64 -22.41
C VAL A 395 -17.99 -15.02 -21.79
N ILE A 396 -17.86 -14.56 -20.56
CA ILE A 396 -18.97 -14.04 -19.76
C ILE A 396 -18.66 -12.58 -19.42
N TYR A 397 -19.65 -11.70 -19.61
CA TYR A 397 -19.61 -10.31 -19.17
C TYR A 397 -19.91 -10.24 -17.68
N PHE A 398 -19.10 -9.47 -16.97
CA PHE A 398 -19.35 -9.11 -15.59
C PHE A 398 -19.37 -7.60 -15.47
N ARG A 399 -20.39 -7.09 -14.77
CA ARG A 399 -20.32 -5.75 -14.21
C ARG A 399 -19.51 -5.84 -12.93
N MET A 400 -18.36 -5.16 -12.89
CA MET A 400 -17.48 -5.08 -11.72
C MET A 400 -18.19 -4.56 -10.46
N GLU A 401 -19.27 -3.81 -10.64
CA GLU A 401 -20.16 -3.30 -9.59
C GLU A 401 -20.98 -4.39 -8.89
N ASP A 402 -21.06 -5.61 -9.45
CA ASP A 402 -21.75 -6.77 -8.86
C ASP A 402 -20.79 -7.77 -8.17
N VAL A 403 -19.49 -7.44 -8.10
CA VAL A 403 -18.47 -8.28 -7.44
C VAL A 403 -18.48 -8.02 -5.94
N CYS A 404 -19.17 -8.88 -5.18
CA CYS A 404 -19.01 -8.93 -3.73
C CYS A 404 -17.75 -9.74 -3.37
N THR A 405 -16.66 -9.07 -3.01
CA THR A 405 -15.57 -9.69 -2.25
C THR A 405 -15.98 -9.77 -0.77
N TYR A 406 -16.06 -10.97 -0.19
CA TYR A 406 -16.50 -11.16 1.21
C TYR A 406 -15.46 -11.92 2.05
N LEU A 407 -15.34 -11.50 3.32
CA LEU A 407 -14.62 -12.14 4.41
C LEU A 407 -15.65 -12.49 5.50
N GLY A 408 -15.96 -13.77 5.70
CA GLY A 408 -16.91 -14.23 6.71
C GLY A 408 -16.22 -14.87 7.93
N SER A 409 -16.86 -14.79 9.10
CA SER A 409 -16.46 -15.49 10.34
C SER A 409 -17.41 -16.66 10.65
N VAL A 410 -16.90 -17.68 11.35
CA VAL A 410 -17.66 -18.87 11.79
C VAL A 410 -17.66 -18.92 13.31
N THR A 411 -18.81 -19.22 13.94
CA THR A 411 -18.91 -19.41 15.41
C THR A 411 -19.78 -20.62 15.74
N LYS A 412 -19.31 -21.48 16.66
CA LYS A 412 -20.00 -22.69 17.13
C LYS A 412 -20.78 -22.40 18.42
N CYS A 413 -22.07 -22.79 18.48
CA CYS A 413 -22.89 -22.68 19.69
C CYS A 413 -23.70 -23.98 19.90
N GLY A 414 -23.15 -24.92 20.69
CA GLY A 414 -23.76 -26.25 20.88
C GLY A 414 -23.71 -27.12 19.61
N ASP A 415 -24.82 -27.81 19.32
CA ASP A 415 -25.02 -28.64 18.10
C ASP A 415 -25.45 -27.83 16.88
N VAL A 416 -25.56 -26.50 17.03
CA VAL A 416 -25.93 -25.57 15.95
C VAL A 416 -24.72 -24.72 15.58
N ILE A 417 -24.41 -24.67 14.29
CA ILE A 417 -23.40 -23.76 13.74
C ILE A 417 -24.13 -22.64 13.02
N LEU A 418 -23.80 -21.41 13.37
CA LEU A 418 -24.32 -20.21 12.71
C LEU A 418 -23.23 -19.66 11.79
N THR A 419 -23.50 -19.64 10.49
CA THR A 419 -22.70 -18.93 9.49
C THR A 419 -23.46 -17.67 9.09
N GLN A 420 -22.80 -16.50 9.15
CA GLN A 420 -23.41 -15.24 8.73
C GLN A 420 -22.87 -14.87 7.34
N ALA A 421 -23.68 -15.11 6.31
CA ALA A 421 -23.45 -14.64 4.95
C ALA A 421 -24.62 -13.74 4.56
N ALA A 422 -24.37 -12.45 4.29
CA ALA A 422 -25.31 -11.47 3.72
C ALA A 422 -26.82 -11.79 3.94
N ARG A 423 -27.32 -11.67 5.18
CA ARG A 423 -28.73 -11.88 5.58
C ARG A 423 -29.34 -13.27 5.28
N ALA A 424 -28.57 -14.26 4.85
CA ALA A 424 -29.01 -15.65 4.72
C ALA A 424 -28.41 -16.51 5.84
N TRP A 425 -29.26 -17.29 6.51
CA TRP A 425 -28.86 -18.28 7.50
C TRP A 425 -28.89 -19.65 6.83
N VAL A 426 -27.79 -20.41 6.90
CA VAL A 426 -27.78 -21.82 6.48
C VAL A 426 -28.12 -22.67 7.71
N LEU A 427 -29.21 -23.44 7.64
CA LEU A 427 -29.66 -24.31 8.72
C LEU A 427 -29.39 -25.77 8.36
N LEU A 428 -28.49 -26.43 9.09
CA LEU A 428 -28.25 -27.87 8.95
C LEU A 428 -29.25 -28.63 9.82
N VAL A 429 -30.09 -29.49 9.22
CA VAL A 429 -31.13 -30.26 9.93
C VAL A 429 -30.93 -31.76 9.70
N PRO A 430 -31.09 -32.62 10.71
CA PRO A 430 -31.11 -34.07 10.54
C PRO A 430 -32.21 -34.52 9.57
N SER A 431 -31.91 -35.51 8.72
CA SER A 431 -32.79 -35.99 7.63
C SER A 431 -34.17 -36.47 8.11
N GLU A 432 -34.30 -36.90 9.36
CA GLU A 432 -35.55 -37.38 9.97
C GLU A 432 -36.65 -36.31 10.12
N LYS A 433 -36.34 -35.01 9.92
CA LYS A 433 -37.32 -33.91 10.01
C LYS A 433 -37.74 -33.31 8.67
N LEU A 434 -37.27 -33.85 7.54
CA LEU A 434 -37.50 -33.30 6.20
C LEU A 434 -38.49 -34.13 5.38
N ASN A 435 -39.77 -33.99 5.69
CA ASN A 435 -40.86 -34.44 4.83
C ASN A 435 -41.89 -33.30 4.66
N ALA A 436 -41.51 -32.20 4.00
CA ALA A 436 -42.42 -31.24 3.36
C ALA A 436 -41.67 -30.03 2.76
N SER A 437 -40.90 -30.20 1.68
CA SER A 437 -40.64 -29.10 0.72
C SER A 437 -39.86 -29.65 -0.47
N GLY A 438 -40.48 -29.67 -1.65
CA GLY A 438 -39.89 -30.16 -2.91
C GLY A 438 -38.81 -29.25 -3.50
N PHE A 439 -37.83 -28.83 -2.70
CA PHE A 439 -36.71 -27.99 -3.14
C PHE A 439 -35.43 -28.83 -3.16
N CYS A 440 -35.15 -29.48 -4.29
CA CYS A 440 -33.94 -30.29 -4.50
C CYS A 440 -33.01 -29.55 -5.46
N TRP A 441 -31.95 -28.92 -4.93
CA TRP A 441 -30.84 -28.44 -5.74
C TRP A 441 -30.22 -29.65 -6.46
N LYS A 442 -30.27 -29.68 -7.80
CA LYS A 442 -29.77 -30.79 -8.62
C LYS A 442 -28.39 -31.28 -8.12
N SER A 443 -28.36 -32.52 -7.64
CA SER A 443 -27.27 -33.19 -6.93
C SER A 443 -25.88 -33.16 -7.59
N LEU A 444 -25.82 -33.02 -8.91
CA LEU A 444 -24.58 -33.12 -9.69
C LEU A 444 -23.57 -31.98 -9.45
N TRP A 445 -24.00 -30.78 -9.08
CA TRP A 445 -23.08 -29.65 -8.90
C TRP A 445 -22.40 -29.65 -7.53
N LEU A 446 -23.19 -29.87 -6.47
CA LEU A 446 -22.68 -30.06 -5.10
C LEU A 446 -21.65 -31.18 -5.04
N GLU A 447 -21.92 -32.29 -5.75
CA GLU A 447 -21.02 -33.43 -5.86
C GLU A 447 -19.69 -33.04 -6.51
N ARG A 448 -19.70 -32.29 -7.62
CA ARG A 448 -18.46 -31.86 -8.31
C ARG A 448 -17.65 -30.87 -7.48
N VAL A 449 -18.30 -29.89 -6.84
CA VAL A 449 -17.63 -28.91 -5.97
C VAL A 449 -17.00 -29.61 -4.76
N ALA A 450 -17.72 -30.51 -4.10
CA ALA A 450 -17.22 -31.30 -2.97
C ALA A 450 -16.06 -32.24 -3.37
N GLN A 451 -16.17 -32.93 -4.50
CA GLN A 451 -15.08 -33.77 -5.03
C GLN A 451 -13.82 -32.93 -5.32
N HIS A 452 -13.96 -31.75 -5.92
CA HIS A 452 -12.83 -30.88 -6.23
C HIS A 452 -12.12 -30.35 -4.97
N ASP A 453 -12.84 -30.07 -3.89
CA ASP A 453 -12.26 -29.54 -2.65
C ASP A 453 -11.58 -30.63 -1.80
N ILE A 454 -12.20 -31.81 -1.67
CA ILE A 454 -11.61 -32.96 -0.95
C ILE A 454 -10.30 -33.41 -1.59
N VAL A 455 -10.21 -33.41 -2.92
CA VAL A 455 -8.96 -33.73 -3.64
C VAL A 455 -7.86 -32.71 -3.33
N ARG A 456 -8.20 -31.44 -3.07
CA ARG A 456 -7.24 -30.36 -2.77
C ARG A 456 -6.77 -30.37 -1.31
N GLN A 457 -7.67 -30.63 -0.35
CA GLN A 457 -7.28 -30.73 1.07
C GLN A 457 -6.37 -31.93 1.35
N ARG A 458 -6.60 -33.08 0.68
CA ARG A 458 -5.69 -34.24 0.75
C ARG A 458 -4.27 -33.93 0.26
N GLN A 459 -4.08 -32.86 -0.51
CA GLN A 459 -2.79 -32.41 -1.03
C GLN A 459 -2.16 -31.25 -0.21
N GLY A 460 -2.73 -30.88 0.94
CA GLY A 460 -2.09 -29.99 1.92
C GLY A 460 -2.06 -28.50 1.57
N PHE A 461 -2.95 -28.03 0.70
CA PHE A 461 -3.08 -26.62 0.35
C PHE A 461 -4.02 -25.87 1.31
N ALA A 462 -3.51 -24.99 2.16
CA ALA A 462 -4.30 -23.94 2.79
C ALA A 462 -4.51 -22.82 1.74
N THR A 463 -5.73 -22.62 1.26
CA THR A 463 -6.00 -21.75 0.09
C THR A 463 -7.06 -20.69 0.40
N VAL A 464 -6.77 -19.45 0.00
CA VAL A 464 -7.74 -18.36 -0.16
C VAL A 464 -8.63 -18.67 -1.36
N LEU A 465 -9.95 -18.55 -1.21
CA LEU A 465 -10.94 -19.02 -2.18
C LEU A 465 -10.89 -18.24 -3.51
N GLY A 466 -11.26 -18.94 -4.58
CA GLY A 466 -11.36 -18.39 -5.93
C GLY A 466 -12.41 -17.28 -6.02
N TYR A 467 -12.34 -16.49 -7.08
CA TYR A 467 -13.28 -15.39 -7.30
C TYR A 467 -14.61 -15.97 -7.78
N ASP A 468 -15.64 -15.87 -6.95
CA ASP A 468 -17.01 -16.18 -7.32
C ASP A 468 -17.57 -15.08 -8.24
N PHE A 469 -18.48 -15.46 -9.13
CA PHE A 469 -19.01 -14.53 -10.13
C PHE A 469 -20.46 -14.87 -10.50
N ALA A 470 -21.21 -13.84 -10.90
CA ALA A 470 -22.52 -13.96 -11.56
C ALA A 470 -22.62 -12.92 -12.68
N GLY A 471 -23.10 -13.32 -13.85
CA GLY A 471 -23.10 -12.47 -15.05
C GLY A 471 -23.79 -13.12 -16.24
N ARG A 472 -23.55 -12.58 -17.44
CA ARG A 472 -24.22 -13.05 -18.68
C ARG A 472 -23.23 -13.54 -19.71
N VAL A 473 -23.54 -14.68 -20.33
CA VAL A 473 -22.72 -15.24 -21.42
C VAL A 473 -22.74 -14.26 -22.60
N LEU A 474 -21.57 -13.84 -23.07
CA LEU A 474 -21.43 -13.01 -24.29
C LEU A 474 -21.09 -13.82 -25.52
N LYS A 475 -20.31 -14.89 -25.32
CA LYS A 475 -19.86 -15.74 -26.41
C LYS A 475 -19.53 -17.11 -25.86
N ASP A 476 -20.03 -18.15 -26.50
CA ASP A 476 -19.74 -19.52 -26.13
C ASP A 476 -18.81 -20.21 -27.14
N SER A 477 -18.16 -21.30 -26.72
CA SER A 477 -17.43 -22.19 -27.61
C SER A 477 -18.37 -23.24 -28.22
N PRO A 478 -18.12 -23.73 -29.46
CA PRO A 478 -18.90 -24.81 -30.07
C PRO A 478 -19.06 -26.02 -29.13
N GLY A 479 -20.30 -26.42 -28.85
CA GLY A 479 -20.62 -27.55 -27.95
C GLY A 479 -20.77 -27.18 -26.47
N SER A 480 -20.82 -25.88 -26.14
CA SER A 480 -21.29 -25.37 -24.86
C SER A 480 -22.76 -25.75 -24.60
N LYS A 481 -23.14 -25.88 -23.33
CA LYS A 481 -24.54 -26.06 -22.88
C LYS A 481 -25.26 -24.73 -22.55
N PHE A 482 -24.59 -23.61 -22.83
CA PHE A 482 -25.07 -22.26 -22.55
C PHE A 482 -25.08 -21.43 -23.82
N GLU A 483 -26.10 -20.59 -23.97
CA GLU A 483 -26.28 -19.68 -25.09
C GLU A 483 -25.94 -18.24 -24.67
N GLU A 484 -25.62 -17.39 -25.64
CA GLU A 484 -25.47 -15.95 -25.43
C GLU A 484 -26.69 -15.35 -24.72
N GLY A 485 -26.46 -14.45 -23.76
CA GLY A 485 -27.49 -13.84 -22.92
C GLY A 485 -27.94 -14.68 -21.73
N ASN A 486 -27.55 -15.96 -21.62
CA ASN A 486 -27.86 -16.78 -20.44
C ASN A 486 -27.23 -16.14 -19.18
N ALA A 487 -28.06 -15.94 -18.15
CA ALA A 487 -27.58 -15.56 -16.83
C ALA A 487 -26.92 -16.77 -16.16
N VAL A 488 -25.70 -16.62 -15.70
CA VAL A 488 -24.85 -17.71 -15.18
C VAL A 488 -24.07 -17.26 -13.95
N ALA A 489 -23.75 -18.20 -13.07
CA ALA A 489 -22.78 -18.01 -12.00
C ALA A 489 -21.79 -19.16 -11.93
N GLY A 490 -20.69 -18.95 -11.21
CA GLY A 490 -19.63 -19.92 -11.05
C GLY A 490 -18.52 -19.39 -10.15
N TYR A 491 -17.39 -20.08 -10.18
CA TYR A 491 -16.18 -19.64 -9.49
C TYR A 491 -14.95 -19.88 -10.36
N MET A 492 -13.92 -19.07 -10.17
CA MET A 492 -12.64 -19.24 -10.84
C MET A 492 -11.55 -19.73 -9.89
N PRO A 493 -11.06 -20.98 -10.03
CA PRO A 493 -9.95 -21.46 -9.22
C PRO A 493 -8.67 -20.71 -9.55
N ILE A 494 -7.99 -20.19 -8.52
CA ILE A 494 -6.69 -19.47 -8.62
C ILE A 494 -5.59 -20.32 -9.29
N SER A 495 -5.75 -21.65 -9.33
CA SER A 495 -4.80 -22.60 -9.89
C SER A 495 -4.93 -22.83 -11.40
N ILE A 496 -5.90 -22.22 -12.09
CA ILE A 496 -6.02 -22.33 -13.54
C ILE A 496 -5.16 -21.22 -14.18
N ALA A 497 -4.07 -21.59 -14.84
CA ALA A 497 -3.21 -20.65 -15.53
C ALA A 497 -3.97 -19.98 -16.69
N GLN A 498 -4.20 -18.66 -16.59
CA GLN A 498 -4.89 -17.88 -17.62
C GLN A 498 -3.94 -16.91 -18.32
N SER A 499 -4.24 -16.60 -19.58
CA SER A 499 -3.61 -15.48 -20.27
C SER A 499 -4.02 -14.16 -19.61
N ARG A 500 -3.08 -13.21 -19.44
CA ARG A 500 -3.31 -11.92 -18.78
C ARG A 500 -4.51 -11.13 -19.34
N LYS A 501 -4.85 -11.33 -20.62
CA LYS A 501 -6.01 -10.69 -21.29
C LYS A 501 -7.38 -11.12 -20.76
N TYR A 502 -7.47 -12.18 -19.97
CA TYR A 502 -8.73 -12.71 -19.41
C TYR A 502 -8.73 -12.75 -17.87
N GLY A 503 -7.74 -12.12 -17.24
CA GLY A 503 -7.60 -12.11 -15.78
C GLY A 503 -8.61 -11.22 -15.06
N THR A 504 -8.63 -11.33 -13.73
CA THR A 504 -9.63 -10.77 -12.80
C THR A 504 -9.76 -9.25 -12.71
N TYR A 505 -9.00 -8.49 -13.50
CA TYR A 505 -9.08 -7.02 -13.56
C TYR A 505 -9.61 -6.51 -14.91
N GLN A 506 -10.25 -7.39 -15.69
CA GLN A 506 -10.77 -7.09 -17.02
C GLN A 506 -12.30 -7.07 -17.01
N SER A 507 -12.91 -6.37 -17.97
CA SER A 507 -14.38 -6.29 -18.13
C SER A 507 -15.04 -7.62 -18.55
N PHE A 508 -14.24 -8.65 -18.83
CA PHE A 508 -14.68 -9.95 -19.32
C PHE A 508 -13.89 -11.06 -18.62
N LEU A 509 -14.54 -12.18 -18.33
CA LEU A 509 -13.91 -13.38 -17.77
C LEU A 509 -14.22 -14.59 -18.67
N ALA A 510 -13.21 -15.42 -18.88
CA ALA A 510 -13.34 -16.69 -19.58
C ALA A 510 -13.43 -17.83 -18.56
N ALA A 511 -14.47 -18.65 -18.63
CA ALA A 511 -14.69 -19.76 -17.70
C ALA A 511 -14.98 -21.10 -18.40
N PRO A 512 -14.45 -22.23 -17.90
CA PRO A 512 -14.85 -23.57 -18.35
C PRO A 512 -16.33 -23.83 -18.10
N CYS A 513 -17.01 -24.47 -19.05
CA CYS A 513 -18.44 -24.78 -18.96
C CYS A 513 -18.82 -25.68 -17.76
N ASP A 514 -17.85 -26.43 -17.21
CA ASP A 514 -18.08 -27.40 -16.14
C ASP A 514 -18.17 -26.77 -14.75
N ILE A 515 -17.66 -25.54 -14.58
CA ILE A 515 -17.66 -24.81 -13.30
C ILE A 515 -18.62 -23.60 -13.32
N VAL A 516 -19.46 -23.55 -14.35
CA VAL A 516 -20.51 -22.55 -14.55
C VAL A 516 -21.86 -23.24 -14.47
N PHE A 517 -22.87 -22.56 -13.91
CA PHE A 517 -24.25 -23.01 -13.88
C PHE A 517 -25.21 -21.87 -14.26
N LYS A 518 -26.37 -22.24 -14.82
CA LYS A 518 -27.39 -21.28 -15.23
C LYS A 518 -28.14 -20.78 -14.00
N LEU A 519 -28.33 -19.47 -13.91
CA LEU A 519 -29.08 -18.86 -12.83
C LEU A 519 -30.58 -19.13 -13.01
N PRO A 520 -31.25 -19.67 -11.97
CA PRO A 520 -32.70 -19.68 -11.90
C PRO A 520 -33.24 -18.25 -11.94
N SER A 521 -34.41 -18.04 -12.55
CA SER A 521 -35.03 -16.71 -12.65
C SER A 521 -35.38 -16.10 -11.28
N ASN A 522 -35.48 -16.92 -10.24
CA ASN A 522 -35.79 -16.50 -8.87
C ASN A 522 -34.53 -16.26 -7.99
N LEU A 523 -33.31 -16.40 -8.53
CA LEU A 523 -32.07 -16.15 -7.79
C LEU A 523 -31.37 -14.88 -8.32
N PRO A 524 -31.39 -13.76 -7.58
CA PRO A 524 -30.71 -12.54 -8.01
C PRO A 524 -29.18 -12.72 -8.13
N GLU A 525 -28.59 -12.09 -9.15
CA GLU A 525 -27.17 -12.20 -9.49
C GLU A 525 -26.22 -11.91 -8.30
N PRO A 526 -26.43 -10.88 -7.45
CA PRO A 526 -25.55 -10.62 -6.30
C PRO A 526 -25.52 -11.75 -5.26
N TYR A 527 -26.64 -12.46 -5.06
CA TYR A 527 -26.68 -13.60 -4.15
C TYR A 527 -26.04 -14.84 -4.77
N ALA A 528 -26.22 -15.01 -6.09
CA ALA A 528 -25.57 -16.10 -6.80
C ALA A 528 -24.05 -15.96 -6.83
N ALA A 529 -23.53 -14.73 -6.88
CA ALA A 529 -22.11 -14.41 -6.80
C ALA A 529 -21.48 -14.76 -5.44
N ALA A 530 -22.26 -15.10 -4.41
CA ALA A 530 -21.76 -15.56 -3.11
C ALA A 530 -22.08 -17.03 -2.81
N LEU A 531 -22.85 -17.70 -3.68
CA LEU A 531 -23.39 -19.03 -3.43
C LEU A 531 -22.29 -20.10 -3.39
N THR A 532 -21.28 -19.97 -4.25
CA THR A 532 -20.21 -20.97 -4.35
C THR A 532 -19.37 -21.00 -3.07
N LEU A 533 -19.01 -19.85 -2.51
CA LEU A 533 -18.35 -19.74 -1.20
C LEU A 533 -19.15 -20.42 -0.08
N VAL A 534 -20.46 -20.16 0.00
CA VAL A 534 -21.34 -20.72 1.03
C VAL A 534 -21.39 -22.25 0.91
N VAL A 535 -21.57 -22.74 -0.31
CA VAL A 535 -21.67 -24.17 -0.60
C VAL A 535 -20.34 -24.89 -0.34
N MET A 536 -19.22 -24.31 -0.76
CA MET A 536 -17.90 -24.89 -0.50
C MET A 536 -17.63 -24.97 1.00
N THR A 537 -17.92 -23.90 1.74
CA THR A 537 -17.75 -23.87 3.20
C THR A 537 -18.59 -24.96 3.87
N ALA A 538 -19.83 -25.14 3.41
CA ALA A 538 -20.69 -26.17 3.97
C ALA A 538 -20.27 -27.59 3.57
N ALA A 539 -19.80 -27.79 2.34
CA ALA A 539 -19.23 -29.06 1.87
C ALA A 539 -17.97 -29.44 2.66
N ASP A 540 -17.10 -28.47 2.95
CA ASP A 540 -15.90 -28.65 3.78
C ASP A 540 -16.29 -29.12 5.20
N ILE A 541 -17.28 -28.46 5.80
CA ILE A 541 -17.80 -28.85 7.10
C ILE A 541 -18.38 -30.28 7.06
N VAL A 542 -19.25 -30.59 6.08
CA VAL A 542 -19.90 -31.91 6.01
C VAL A 542 -18.90 -33.04 5.74
N HIS A 543 -18.00 -32.86 4.77
CA HIS A 543 -17.16 -33.96 4.29
C HIS A 543 -15.78 -34.02 4.96
N ASN A 544 -15.18 -32.87 5.29
CA ASN A 544 -13.84 -32.85 5.87
C ASN A 544 -13.88 -32.73 7.39
N LEU A 545 -14.80 -31.95 7.96
CA LEU A 545 -14.92 -31.85 9.42
C LEU A 545 -15.76 -33.00 10.01
N PHE A 546 -16.97 -33.21 9.50
CA PHE A 546 -17.88 -34.28 9.98
C PHE A 546 -17.61 -35.65 9.34
N LYS A 547 -16.68 -35.74 8.39
CA LYS A 547 -16.29 -36.99 7.71
C LYS A 547 -17.47 -37.72 7.03
N CYS A 548 -18.52 -37.01 6.66
CA CYS A 548 -19.63 -37.61 5.93
C CYS A 548 -19.14 -38.06 4.54
N PRO A 549 -19.55 -39.25 4.06
CA PRO A 549 -19.15 -39.73 2.74
C PRO A 549 -19.66 -38.80 1.65
N LEU A 550 -18.91 -38.69 0.56
CA LEU A 550 -19.40 -38.04 -0.65
C LEU A 550 -20.65 -38.76 -1.15
N PRO A 551 -21.65 -38.04 -1.69
CA PRO A 551 -22.76 -38.68 -2.38
C PRO A 551 -22.19 -39.40 -3.61
N THR A 552 -22.16 -40.72 -3.59
CA THR A 552 -21.54 -41.55 -4.65
C THR A 552 -22.54 -42.02 -5.71
N SER A 553 -23.83 -41.66 -5.63
CA SER A 553 -24.83 -41.93 -6.66
C SER A 553 -26.12 -41.10 -6.47
N PRO A 554 -26.84 -40.72 -7.54
CA PRO A 554 -28.14 -40.08 -7.41
C PRO A 554 -29.16 -41.08 -6.86
N GLY A 555 -29.62 -40.87 -5.61
CA GLY A 555 -30.81 -41.56 -5.08
C GLY A 555 -30.68 -42.29 -3.73
N ALA A 556 -29.54 -42.30 -3.06
CA ALA A 556 -29.40 -43.01 -1.78
C ALA A 556 -28.46 -42.33 -0.78
N PHE A 557 -28.73 -41.07 -0.43
CA PHE A 557 -28.03 -40.41 0.68
C PHE A 557 -28.98 -40.24 1.86
N SER A 558 -28.68 -40.89 2.99
CA SER A 558 -29.43 -40.80 4.25
C SER A 558 -28.82 -39.83 5.27
N GLY A 559 -27.72 -39.15 4.91
CA GLY A 559 -27.05 -38.16 5.75
C GLY A 559 -27.67 -36.75 5.72
N PRO A 560 -27.16 -35.80 6.52
CA PRO A 560 -27.64 -34.42 6.56
C PRO A 560 -27.54 -33.77 5.18
N SER A 561 -28.64 -33.16 4.73
CA SER A 561 -28.73 -32.46 3.44
C SER A 561 -28.51 -30.96 3.63
N LEU A 562 -27.82 -30.34 2.67
CA LEU A 562 -27.68 -28.89 2.60
C LEU A 562 -28.97 -28.30 2.00
N ILE A 563 -29.65 -27.42 2.73
CA ILE A 563 -30.86 -26.70 2.26
C ILE A 563 -30.55 -25.23 2.11
#